data_AF-A0A1I6GER6-F1
#
_entry.id   AF-A0A1I6GER6-F1
#
_cell.length_a   1.000
_cell.length_b   1.000
_cell.length_c   1.000
_cell.angle_alpha   90.00
_cell.angle_beta   90.00
_cell.angle_gamma   90.00
#
_symmetry.space_group_name_H-M   'P 1'
#
loop_
_entity.id
_entity.type
_entity.pdbx_description
1 polymer ?
#
loop_
_entity_poly.entity_id
_entity_poly.type
_entity_poly.pdbx_seq_one_letter_code
_entity_poly.pdbx_strand_id
1 'polypeptide(L)'
;MSSSEQRIGQVVLGLFLVLILASLLFDNALVDLLVEIGFALVAFYFGYTTYMDGSYPEGPTKTGTAAAFILAGIAQLGFLVTNLTAVNLVGTVCFVGGFIGYVLLNRR
;
A
#
# COMPACT_ATOMS: atom_id res chain seq x y z
N MET A 1 10.05 -1.32 15.29
CA MET A 1 8.65 -1.00 15.70
C MET A 1 8.40 -0.91 17.21
N SER A 2 7.72 0.15 17.65
CA SER A 2 6.94 0.29 18.89
C SER A 2 5.56 -0.39 18.78
N SER A 3 4.94 -0.74 19.91
CA SER A 3 3.57 -1.28 19.95
C SER A 3 2.51 -0.28 19.46
N SER A 4 2.82 1.02 19.43
CA SER A 4 1.98 2.05 18.83
C SER A 4 1.98 1.98 17.29
N GLU A 5 3.15 1.79 16.67
CA GLU A 5 3.30 1.74 15.20
C GLU A 5 2.61 0.51 14.63
N GLN A 6 2.77 -0.64 15.29
CA GLN A 6 2.11 -1.89 14.91
C GLN A 6 0.57 -1.78 14.98
N ARG A 7 0.03 -1.05 15.97
CA ARG A 7 -1.41 -0.73 16.04
C ARG A 7 -1.85 0.21 14.92
N ILE A 8 -1.05 1.22 14.56
CA ILE A 8 -1.39 2.13 13.45
C ILE A 8 -1.49 1.36 12.13
N GLY A 9 -0.51 0.50 11.81
CA GLY A 9 -0.56 -0.33 10.60
C GLY A 9 -1.75 -1.28 10.56
N GLN A 10 -2.11 -1.88 11.70
CA GLN A 10 -3.33 -2.72 11.83
C GLN A 10 -4.62 -1.93 11.64
N VAL A 11 -4.71 -0.70 12.19
CA VAL A 11 -5.88 0.16 12.03
C VAL A 11 -6.02 0.67 10.59
N VAL A 12 -4.91 1.07 9.94
CA VAL A 12 -4.88 1.49 8.54
C VAL A 12 -5.34 0.37 7.61
N LEU A 13 -4.81 -0.86 7.78
CA LEU A 13 -5.29 -2.03 7.03
C LEU A 13 -6.75 -2.37 7.33
N GLY A 14 -7.17 -2.33 8.60
CA GLY A 14 -8.55 -2.64 9.00
C GLY A 14 -9.58 -1.68 8.41
N LEU A 15 -9.29 -0.38 8.45
CA LEU A 15 -10.12 0.65 7.81
C LEU A 15 -10.18 0.48 6.29
N PHE A 16 -9.05 0.14 5.65
CA PHE A 16 -9.02 -0.10 4.21
C PHE A 16 -9.83 -1.33 3.79
N LEU A 17 -9.79 -2.42 4.57
CA LEU A 17 -10.64 -3.60 4.35
C LEU A 17 -12.14 -3.29 4.50
N VAL A 18 -12.52 -2.45 5.48
CA VAL A 18 -13.90 -1.98 5.63
C VAL A 18 -14.34 -1.11 4.44
N LEU A 19 -13.44 -0.28 3.90
CA LEU A 19 -13.67 0.53 2.69
C LEU A 19 -13.91 -0.34 1.44
N ILE A 20 -13.10 -1.38 1.22
CA ILE A 20 -13.30 -2.35 0.13
C ILE A 20 -14.67 -3.03 0.27
N LEU A 21 -15.01 -3.50 1.48
CA LEU A 21 -16.31 -4.13 1.73
C LEU A 21 -17.48 -3.16 1.50
N ALA A 22 -17.31 -1.87 1.79
CA ALA A 22 -18.33 -0.86 1.50
C ALA A 22 -18.51 -0.64 -0.02
N SER A 23 -17.42 -0.52 -0.79
CA SER A 23 -17.47 -0.39 -2.26
C SER A 23 -18.29 -1.56 -2.88
N LEU A 24 -17.92 -2.79 -2.54
CA LEU A 24 -18.57 -4.01 -3.03
C LEU A 24 -20.05 -4.18 -2.63
N LEU A 25 -20.53 -3.45 -1.62
CA LEU A 25 -21.90 -3.55 -1.11
C LEU A 25 -22.81 -2.38 -1.52
N PHE A 26 -22.24 -1.23 -1.90
CA PHE A 26 -23.01 0.00 -2.13
C PHE A 26 -22.94 0.58 -3.55
N ASP A 27 -22.10 0.02 -4.44
CA ASP A 27 -22.02 0.37 -5.88
C ASP A 27 -22.03 1.89 -6.12
N ASN A 28 -21.10 2.58 -5.45
CA ASN A 28 -21.14 4.02 -5.24
C ASN A 28 -19.77 4.64 -5.54
N ALA A 29 -19.72 5.42 -6.61
CA ALA A 29 -18.50 6.05 -7.11
C ALA A 29 -17.72 6.90 -6.08
N LEU A 30 -18.37 7.45 -5.04
CA LEU A 30 -17.66 8.13 -3.96
C LEU A 30 -16.94 7.16 -3.02
N VAL A 31 -17.49 5.97 -2.79
CA VAL A 31 -16.86 4.91 -2.01
C VAL A 31 -15.71 4.29 -2.80
N ASP A 32 -15.88 4.09 -4.11
CA ASP A 32 -14.82 3.57 -4.99
C ASP A 32 -13.64 4.55 -5.09
N LEU A 33 -13.92 5.85 -5.21
CA LEU A 33 -12.92 6.92 -5.15
C LEU A 33 -12.15 6.90 -3.81
N LEU A 34 -12.84 6.65 -2.69
CA LEU A 34 -12.22 6.50 -1.37
C LEU A 34 -11.42 5.20 -1.24
N VAL A 35 -11.73 4.14 -1.98
CA VAL A 35 -10.92 2.92 -2.07
C VAL A 35 -9.62 3.18 -2.84
N GLU A 36 -9.65 3.87 -3.99
CA GLU A 36 -8.42 4.22 -4.72
C GLU A 36 -7.49 5.14 -3.89
N ILE A 37 -8.06 6.18 -3.25
CA ILE A 37 -7.31 7.07 -2.35
C ILE A 37 -6.80 6.30 -1.13
N GLY A 38 -7.61 5.41 -0.56
CA GLY A 38 -7.23 4.54 0.55
C GLY A 38 -6.06 3.62 0.20
N PHE A 39 -6.09 2.98 -0.97
CA PHE A 39 -5.00 2.14 -1.47
C PHE A 39 -3.71 2.95 -1.64
N ALA A 40 -3.78 4.15 -2.23
CA ALA A 40 -2.63 5.02 -2.37
C ALA A 40 -2.01 5.37 -1.01
N LEU A 41 -2.82 5.74 -0.02
CA LEU A 41 -2.38 6.05 1.34
C LEU A 41 -1.77 4.83 2.06
N VAL A 42 -2.38 3.65 1.93
CA VAL A 42 -1.85 2.38 2.46
C VAL A 42 -0.49 2.07 1.84
N ALA A 43 -0.37 2.19 0.51
CA ALA A 43 0.88 1.96 -0.22
C ALA A 43 1.98 2.93 0.23
N PHE A 44 1.71 4.23 0.31
CA PHE A 44 2.69 5.21 0.81
C PHE A 44 3.07 4.98 2.28
N TYR A 45 2.12 4.58 3.13
CA TYR A 45 2.39 4.22 4.53
C TYR A 45 3.38 3.04 4.62
N PHE A 46 3.11 1.94 3.91
CA PHE A 46 4.02 0.78 3.90
C PHE A 46 5.38 1.08 3.27
N GLY A 47 5.43 1.91 2.23
CA GLY A 47 6.68 2.37 1.63
C GLY A 47 7.53 3.19 2.61
N TYR A 48 6.91 4.16 3.29
CA TYR A 48 7.55 5.01 4.29
C TYR A 48 8.04 4.18 5.50
N THR A 49 7.20 3.34 6.10
CA THR A 49 7.59 2.55 7.27
C THR A 49 8.67 1.53 6.94
N THR A 50 8.61 0.88 5.77
CA THR A 50 9.66 -0.07 5.36
C THR A 50 11.01 0.63 5.13
N TYR A 51 11.01 1.87 4.65
CA TYR A 51 12.24 2.65 4.49
C TYR A 51 12.79 3.15 5.84
N MET A 52 11.92 3.66 6.72
CA MET A 52 12.34 4.31 7.96
C MET A 52 12.59 3.35 9.14
N ASP A 53 12.04 2.12 9.15
CA ASP A 53 12.32 1.18 10.26
C ASP A 53 13.78 0.70 10.21
N GLY A 54 14.54 1.08 11.23
CA GLY A 54 15.94 0.72 11.43
C GLY A 54 16.17 -0.73 11.87
N SER A 55 15.11 -1.52 12.18
CA SER A 55 15.27 -2.95 12.43
C SER A 55 15.45 -3.78 11.16
N TYR A 56 15.06 -3.26 9.99
CA TYR A 56 15.31 -3.94 8.73
C TYR A 56 16.77 -3.74 8.27
N PRO A 57 17.48 -4.82 7.86
CA PRO A 57 18.85 -4.70 7.40
C PRO A 57 18.92 -3.85 6.13
N GLU A 58 19.91 -2.95 6.07
CA GLU A 58 20.13 -2.14 4.88
C GLU A 58 20.58 -2.97 3.69
N GLY A 59 20.14 -2.57 2.49
CA GLY A 59 20.44 -3.26 1.25
C GLY A 59 19.32 -3.15 0.21
N PRO A 60 19.51 -3.74 -0.98
CA PRO A 60 18.59 -3.59 -2.10
C PRO A 60 17.18 -4.13 -1.81
N THR A 61 17.03 -5.11 -0.91
CA THR A 61 15.71 -5.60 -0.49
C THR A 61 14.89 -4.53 0.23
N LYS A 62 15.49 -3.79 1.19
CA LYS A 62 14.81 -2.72 1.93
C LYS A 62 14.39 -1.58 1.00
N THR A 63 15.33 -1.06 0.22
CA THR A 63 15.09 0.04 -0.74
C THR A 63 14.13 -0.36 -1.85
N GLY A 64 14.27 -1.55 -2.43
CA GLY A 64 13.39 -2.08 -3.47
C GLY A 64 11.96 -2.31 -2.99
N THR A 65 11.79 -2.79 -1.74
CA THR A 65 10.47 -2.96 -1.12
C THR A 65 9.78 -1.61 -0.94
N ALA A 66 10.48 -0.63 -0.36
CA ALA A 66 9.94 0.71 -0.17
C ALA A 66 9.61 1.40 -1.51
N ALA A 67 10.47 1.27 -2.51
CA ALA A 67 10.25 1.80 -3.85
C ALA A 67 9.04 1.15 -4.54
N ALA A 68 8.86 -0.17 -4.42
CA ALA A 68 7.70 -0.87 -4.99
C ALA A 68 6.38 -0.36 -4.38
N PHE A 69 6.31 -0.15 -3.07
CA PHE A 69 5.15 0.45 -2.42
C PHE A 69 4.91 1.91 -2.83
N ILE A 70 5.95 2.74 -2.94
CA ILE A 70 5.81 4.14 -3.40
C ILE A 70 5.34 4.18 -4.87
N LEU A 71 5.87 3.31 -5.74
CA LEU A 71 5.42 3.18 -7.12
C LEU A 71 3.97 2.71 -7.21
N ALA A 72 3.52 1.82 -6.32
CA ALA A 72 2.11 1.42 -6.24
C ALA A 72 1.19 2.60 -5.88
N GLY A 73 1.55 3.41 -4.89
CA GLY A 73 0.78 4.60 -4.52
C GLY A 73 0.73 5.65 -5.64
N ILE A 74 1.86 5.88 -6.34
CA ILE A 74 1.92 6.78 -7.51
C ILE A 74 1.05 6.23 -8.65
N ALA A 75 1.10 4.92 -8.90
CA ALA A 75 0.28 4.28 -9.93
C ALA A 75 -1.22 4.41 -9.63
N GLN A 76 -1.66 4.23 -8.39
CA GLN A 76 -3.09 4.39 -8.06
C GLN A 76 -3.57 5.82 -8.27
N LEU A 77 -2.78 6.83 -7.86
CA LEU A 77 -3.08 8.23 -8.16
C LEU A 77 -3.05 8.53 -9.68
N GLY A 78 -2.17 7.86 -10.43
CA GLY A 78 -2.15 7.90 -11.89
C GLY A 78 -3.41 7.28 -12.52
N PHE A 79 -3.91 6.18 -11.98
CA PHE A 79 -5.17 5.56 -12.39
C PHE A 79 -6.37 6.47 -12.08
N LEU A 80 -6.41 7.08 -10.89
CA LEU A 80 -7.44 8.05 -10.48
C LEU A 80 -7.60 9.22 -11.48
N VAL A 81 -6.52 9.65 -12.11
CA VAL A 81 -6.49 10.76 -13.08
C VAL A 81 -6.70 10.31 -14.53
N THR A 82 -6.21 9.12 -14.90
CA THR A 82 -6.19 8.66 -16.31
C THR A 82 -7.25 7.62 -16.66
N ASN A 83 -7.82 6.93 -15.67
CA ASN A 83 -8.71 5.78 -15.80
C ASN A 83 -8.17 4.65 -16.70
N LEU A 84 -6.84 4.50 -16.78
CA LEU A 84 -6.17 3.49 -17.59
C LEU A 84 -5.95 2.19 -16.80
N THR A 85 -6.64 1.10 -17.17
CA THR A 85 -6.53 -0.22 -16.52
C THR A 85 -5.09 -0.74 -16.44
N ALA A 86 -4.24 -0.40 -17.43
CA ALA A 86 -2.83 -0.77 -17.42
C ALA A 86 -2.04 -0.13 -16.25
N VAL A 87 -2.43 1.07 -15.83
CA VAL A 87 -1.80 1.77 -14.69
C VAL A 87 -2.23 1.12 -13.36
N ASN A 88 -3.51 0.76 -13.22
CA ASN A 88 -4.02 0.00 -12.07
C ASN A 88 -3.32 -1.38 -11.93
N LEU A 89 -3.15 -2.09 -13.05
CA LEU A 89 -2.41 -3.35 -13.08
C LEU A 89 -0.94 -3.19 -12.63
N VAL A 90 -0.25 -2.14 -13.09
CA VAL A 90 1.11 -1.81 -12.63
C VAL A 90 1.11 -1.50 -11.12
N GLY A 91 0.15 -0.71 -10.62
CA GLY A 91 0.00 -0.42 -9.20
C GLY A 91 -0.18 -1.67 -8.35
N THR A 92 -1.05 -2.58 -8.78
CA THR A 92 -1.30 -3.87 -8.12
C THR A 92 -0.04 -4.75 -8.11
N VAL A 93 0.67 -4.88 -9.24
CA VAL A 93 1.92 -5.66 -9.32
C VAL A 93 3.01 -5.06 -8.43
N CYS A 94 3.17 -3.74 -8.41
CA CYS A 94 4.09 -3.04 -7.52
C CYS A 94 3.72 -3.26 -6.03
N PHE A 95 2.43 -3.21 -5.68
CA PHE A 95 1.98 -3.43 -4.30
C PHE A 95 2.23 -4.86 -3.82
N VAL A 96 1.92 -5.86 -4.65
CA VAL A 96 2.19 -7.28 -4.35
C VAL A 96 3.69 -7.54 -4.25
N GLY A 97 4.50 -6.95 -5.13
CA GLY A 97 5.97 -7.02 -5.06
C GLY A 97 6.52 -6.41 -3.77
N GLY A 98 6.02 -5.24 -3.35
CA GLY A 98 6.31 -4.64 -2.06
C GLY A 98 5.89 -5.53 -0.89
N PHE A 99 4.69 -6.10 -0.92
CA PHE A 99 4.21 -6.97 0.16
C PHE A 99 5.05 -8.25 0.31
N ILE A 100 5.50 -8.85 -0.79
CA ILE A 100 6.44 -9.98 -0.78
C ILE A 100 7.78 -9.55 -0.17
N GLY A 101 8.33 -8.41 -0.58
CA GLY A 101 9.56 -7.84 -0.01
C GLY A 101 9.47 -7.61 1.50
N TYR A 102 8.36 -7.03 1.96
CA TYR A 102 8.07 -6.78 3.37
C TYR A 102 8.00 -8.09 4.18
N VAL A 103 7.31 -9.11 3.68
CA VAL A 103 7.25 -10.44 4.31
C VAL A 103 8.62 -11.12 4.35
N LEU A 104 9.51 -10.87 3.39
CA LEU A 104 10.89 -11.38 3.40
C LEU A 104 11.79 -10.63 4.40
N LEU A 105 11.55 -9.34 4.64
CA LEU A 105 12.23 -8.56 5.66
C LEU A 105 11.79 -8.96 7.08
N ASN A 106 10.49 -9.13 7.31
CA ASN A 106 9.90 -9.60 8.58
C ASN A 106 10.19 -11.07 8.95
N ARG A 107 11.01 -11.78 8.15
CA ARG A 107 11.43 -13.18 8.40
C ARG A 107 12.89 -13.31 8.86
N ARG A 108 13.58 -12.19 9.11
CA ARG A 108 14.98 -12.12 9.55
C ARG A 108 15.09 -11.41 10.89
#